data_AF-A0A1M5SL31-F1
#
_entry.id   AF-A0A1M5SL31-F1
#
_cell.length_a   1.000
_cell.length_b   1.000
_cell.length_c   1.000
_cell.angle_alpha   90.00
_cell.angle_beta   90.00
_cell.angle_gamma   90.00
#
_symmetry.space_group_name_H-M   'P 1'
#
loop_
_entity.id
_entity.type
_entity.pdbx_description
1 polymer ?
#
loop_
_entity_poly.entity_id
_entity_poly.type
_entity_poly.pdbx_seq_one_letter_code
_entity_poly.pdbx_strand_id
1 'polypeptide(L)' 'MREMGIRRDVLIYCADYRCSHSISMTADQWPDHVRLSDIAHRFVCTACGKRGADVRGKFSSVKMGTDA' A
#
# COMPACT_ATOMS: atom_id res chain seq x y z
N MET A 1 0.91 10.98 3.18
CA MET A 1 0.09 9.78 3.31
C MET A 1 -1.11 9.94 4.23
N ARG A 2 -0.95 10.47 5.47
CA ARG A 2 -2.09 10.58 6.40
C ARG A 2 -3.19 11.55 5.94
N GLU A 3 -2.86 12.60 5.20
CA GLU A 3 -3.87 13.51 4.59
C GLU A 3 -4.81 12.78 3.62
N MET A 4 -4.33 11.70 2.98
CA MET A 4 -5.14 10.85 2.11
C MET A 4 -5.93 9.77 2.88
N GLY A 5 -6.00 9.86 4.20
CA GLY A 5 -6.73 8.92 5.06
C GLY A 5 -6.01 7.59 5.33
N ILE A 6 -4.76 7.43 4.89
CA ILE A 6 -3.95 6.23 5.15
C ILE A 6 -3.33 6.36 6.53
N ARG A 7 -3.84 5.58 7.49
CA ARG A 7 -3.54 5.81 8.91
C ARG A 7 -2.33 5.07 9.45
N ARG A 8 -2.05 3.85 8.98
CA ARG A 8 -0.98 3.02 9.56
C ARG A 8 -0.26 2.15 8.56
N ASP A 9 -0.98 1.34 7.80
CA ASP A 9 -0.35 0.31 6.99
C ASP A 9 -0.66 0.51 5.51
N VAL A 10 0.29 0.11 4.66
CA VAL A 10 0.11 -0.04 3.22
C VAL A 10 0.42 -1.46 2.78
N LEU A 11 -0.32 -1.93 1.79
CA LEU A 11 -0.06 -3.16 1.04
C LEU A 11 0.59 -2.80 -0.28
N ILE A 12 1.68 -3.47 -0.61
CA ILE A 12 2.47 -3.24 -1.82
C ILE A 12 2.50 -4.54 -2.60
N TYR A 13 1.97 -4.51 -3.82
CA TYR A 13 1.95 -5.64 -4.74
C TYR A 13 2.94 -5.40 -5.89
N CYS A 14 3.64 -6.44 -6.32
CA CYS A 14 4.46 -6.37 -7.52
C CYS A 14 3.61 -5.92 -8.73
N ALA A 15 4.16 -5.03 -9.57
CA ALA A 15 3.50 -4.62 -10.81
C ALA A 15 3.31 -5.77 -11.83
N ASP A 16 4.06 -6.87 -11.68
CA ASP A 16 3.81 -8.09 -12.42
C ASP A 16 2.85 -8.99 -11.64
N TYR A 17 1.59 -9.07 -12.10
CA TYR A 17 0.55 -9.88 -11.48
C TYR A 17 0.91 -11.38 -11.43
N ARG A 18 1.79 -11.86 -12.31
CA ARG A 18 2.23 -13.26 -12.32
C ARG A 18 3.20 -13.56 -11.19
N CYS A 19 3.91 -12.55 -10.70
CA CYS A 19 4.86 -12.71 -9.61
C CYS A 19 4.13 -13.01 -8.27
N SER A 20 2.89 -12.55 -8.10
CA SER A 20 2.07 -12.72 -6.88
C SER A 20 2.74 -12.25 -5.57
N HIS A 21 3.89 -11.57 -5.65
CA HIS A 21 4.63 -11.11 -4.49
C HIS A 21 4.00 -9.84 -3.92
N SER A 22 3.76 -9.83 -2.61
CA SER A 22 3.24 -8.67 -1.89
C SER A 22 3.80 -8.59 -0.48
N ILE A 23 3.83 -7.37 0.06
CA ILE A 23 4.26 -7.10 1.43
C ILE A 23 3.31 -6.09 2.09
N SER A 24 3.26 -6.12 3.42
CA SER A 24 2.64 -5.08 4.25
C SER A 24 3.72 -4.31 4.98
N MET A 25 3.65 -2.98 5.00
CA MET A 25 4.56 -2.13 5.78
C MET A 25 3.86 -0.93 6.38
N THR A 26 4.49 -0.30 7.37
CA THR A 26 3.98 0.96 7.94
C THR A 26 4.10 2.11 6.94
N ALA A 27 3.09 2.97 6.93
CA ALA A 27 3.02 4.23 6.20
C ALA A 27 3.83 5.36 6.85
N ASP A 28 4.32 5.18 8.09
CA ASP A 28 4.92 6.24 8.91
C ASP A 28 6.22 6.79 8.33
N GLN A 29 6.90 6.00 7.48
CA GLN A 29 8.12 6.41 6.79
C GLN A 29 7.90 7.51 5.74
N TRP A 30 6.66 7.85 5.38
CA TRP A 30 6.35 8.89 4.39
C TRP A 30 5.67 10.10 5.02
N PRO A 31 6.03 11.33 4.58
CA PRO A 31 5.35 12.56 4.99
C PRO A 31 3.85 12.57 4.69
N ASP A 32 3.11 13.43 5.39
CA ASP A 32 1.65 13.47 5.38
C ASP A 32 0.99 13.89 4.07
N HIS A 33 1.70 14.64 3.25
CA HIS A 33 1.26 15.07 1.93
C HIS A 33 1.62 14.07 0.80
N VAL A 34 2.50 13.09 1.06
CA VAL A 34 2.92 12.11 0.03
C VAL A 34 1.77 11.22 -0.38
N ARG A 35 1.53 11.10 -1.68
CA ARG A 35 0.49 10.24 -2.25
C ARG A 35 1.06 8.86 -2.57
N LEU A 36 0.19 7.86 -2.66
CA LEU A 36 0.60 6.50 -3.06
C LEU A 36 1.21 6.46 -4.46
N SER A 37 0.70 7.28 -5.39
CA SER A 37 1.23 7.40 -6.75
C SER A 37 2.70 7.85 -6.79
N ASP A 38 3.11 8.69 -5.83
CA ASP A 38 4.46 9.27 -5.78
C ASP A 38 5.52 8.23 -5.42
N ILE A 39 5.09 7.13 -4.78
CA ILE A 39 5.95 6.06 -4.29
C ILE A 39 5.81 4.76 -5.08
N ALA A 40 4.67 4.55 -5.76
CA ALA A 40 4.38 3.32 -6.52
C ALA A 40 5.49 2.95 -7.51
N HIS A 41 6.04 3.93 -8.25
CA HIS A 41 7.09 3.71 -9.25
C HIS A 41 8.49 3.47 -8.65
N ARG A 42 8.68 3.72 -7.35
CA ARG A 42 9.99 3.62 -6.69
C ARG A 42 10.32 2.22 -6.20
N PHE A 43 9.32 1.34 -6.11
CA PHE A 43 9.53 -0.03 -5.65
C PHE A 43 10.17 -0.90 -6.73
N VAL A 44 11.03 -1.81 -6.30
CA VAL A 44 11.57 -2.91 -7.11
C VAL A 44 11.25 -4.20 -6.40
N CYS A 45 10.61 -5.13 -7.10
CA CYS A 45 10.31 -6.44 -6.54
C CYS A 45 11.59 -7.26 -6.39
N THR A 46 11.88 -7.71 -5.17
CA THR A 46 13.06 -8.54 -4.89
C THR A 46 12.95 -9.96 -5.46
N ALA A 47 11.73 -10.43 -5.76
CA ALA A 47 11.50 -11.76 -6.32
C ALA A 47 11.71 -11.81 -7.85
N CYS A 48 11.24 -10.80 -8.60
CA CYS A 48 11.29 -10.80 -10.07
C CYS A 48 12.09 -9.64 -10.69
N GLY A 49 12.60 -8.70 -9.89
CA GLY A 49 13.35 -7.53 -10.35
C GLY A 49 12.51 -6.44 -11.03
N LYS A 50 11.19 -6.62 -11.19
CA LYS A 50 10.31 -5.64 -11.83
C LYS A 50 10.25 -4.34 -11.02
N ARG A 51 10.40 -3.21 -11.70
CA ARG A 51 10.17 -1.87 -11.14
C ARG A 51 8.69 -1.50 -11.22
N GLY A 52 8.19 -0.88 -10.17
CA GLY A 52 6.80 -0.48 -9.98
C GLY A 52 6.04 -1.44 -9.06
N ALA A 53 5.03 -0.89 -8.40
CA ALA A 53 4.12 -1.62 -7.54
C ALA A 53 2.72 -1.01 -7.57
N ASP A 54 1.71 -1.83 -7.30
CA ASP A 54 0.38 -1.36 -6.90
C ASP A 54 0.39 -1.20 -5.38
N VAL A 55 0.21 0.04 -4.91
CA VAL A 55 0.25 0.39 -3.48
C VAL A 55 -1.16 0.74 -3.04
N ARG A 56 -1.62 0.12 -1.95
CA ARG A 56 -2.97 0.30 -1.39
C ARG A 56 -2.89 0.63 0.08
N GLY A 57 -3.73 1.56 0.54
CA GLY A 57 -3.94 1.76 1.97
C GLY A 57 -4.58 0.51 2.58
N LYS A 58 -4.04 0.01 3.69
CA LYS A 58 -4.66 -1.07 4.44
C LYS A 58 -5.63 -0.47 5.46
N PHE A 59 -6.91 -0.63 5.18
CA PHE A 59 -7.97 -0.20 6.08
C PHE A 59 -8.39 -1.40 6.94
N SER A 60 -8.50 -1.20 8.25
CA SER A 60 -9.16 -2.17 9.13
C SER A 60 -10.61 -2.32 8.68
N SER A 61 -11.12 -3.55 8.70
CA SER A 61 -12.52 -3.85 8.43
C SER A 61 -13.41 -2.92 9.28
N VAL A 62 -14.25 -2.15 8.60
CA VAL A 62 -15.37 -1.47 9.25
C VAL A 62 -16.25 -2.55 9.86
N LYS A 63 -16.51 -2.46 11.17
CA LYS A 63 -17.59 -3.23 11.78
C LYS A 63 -18.87 -2.68 11.16
N MET A 64 -19.46 -3.44 10.23
CA MET A 64 -20.80 -3.17 9.74
C MET A 64 -21.71 -3.11 10.97
N GLY A 65 -22.40 -1.99 11.18
CA GLY A 65 -23.35 -1.85 12.27
C GLY A 65 -24.46 -2.88 12.09
N THR A 66 -24.51 -3.89 12.95
CA THR A 66 -25.74 -4.64 13.19
C THR A 66 -26.53 -3.84 14.21
N ASP A 67 -27.35 -2.93 13.72
CA ASP A 67 -28.43 -2.34 14.52
C ASP A 67 -29.46 -3.47 14.79
N ALA A 68 -29.69 -3.73 16.07
CA ALA A 68 -30.62 -4.73 16.60
C ALA A 68 -32.04 -4.15 16.71
#